data_AF-A0A0C2ZHV6-F1
#
_entry.id   AF-A0A0C2ZHV6-F1
#
_cell.length_a   1.000
_cell.length_b   1.000
_cell.length_c   1.000
_cell.angle_alpha   90.00
_cell.angle_beta   90.00
_cell.angle_gamma   90.00
#
_symmetry.space_group_name_H-M   'P 1'
#
loop_
_entity.id
_entity.type
_entity.pdbx_description
1 polymer ?
#
loop_
_entity_poly.entity_id
_entity_poly.type
_entity_poly.pdbx_seq_one_letter_code
_entity_poly.pdbx_strand_id
1 'polypeptide(L)'
;MKYCLEIIKDDDIQDDKFKSAFACLVTSIKSVFYDYEQIQIDANLPYIDIIQLANSDKILSLEECRKKIKGSITDVDGIIYPEFKKIVECLPSHKNKNN
;
A
#
# COMPACT_ATOMS: atom_id res chain seq x y z
N MET A 1 -4.78 -9.68 -11.04
CA MET A 1 -5.67 -8.65 -10.45
C MET A 1 -4.80 -7.56 -9.84
N LYS A 2 -5.24 -6.30 -9.80
CA LYS A 2 -4.42 -5.19 -9.29
C LYS A 2 -5.26 -4.31 -8.37
N TYR A 3 -4.72 -3.98 -7.20
CA TYR A 3 -5.28 -3.01 -6.26
C TYR A 3 -4.28 -1.87 -6.09
N CYS A 4 -4.71 -0.64 -6.37
CA CYS A 4 -3.89 0.55 -6.19
C CYS A 4 -4.34 1.30 -4.95
N LEU A 5 -3.37 1.72 -4.14
CA LEU A 5 -3.55 2.48 -2.92
C LEU A 5 -2.76 3.77 -3.04
N GLU A 6 -3.40 4.90 -2.78
CA GLU A 6 -2.76 6.20 -2.67
C GLU A 6 -2.62 6.58 -1.19
N ILE A 7 -1.38 6.91 -0.80
CA ILE A 7 -1.04 7.33 0.56
C ILE A 7 -1.08 8.86 0.61
N ILE A 8 -2.04 9.40 1.36
CA ILE A 8 -2.18 10.85 1.49
C ILE A 8 -1.29 11.32 2.63
N LYS A 9 -0.35 12.23 2.31
CA LYS A 9 0.50 12.91 3.29
C LYS A 9 -0.33 13.85 4.17
N ASP A 10 0.05 13.97 5.44
CA ASP A 10 -0.46 15.07 6.27
C ASP A 10 0.20 16.41 5.89
N ASP A 11 -0.56 17.50 5.96
CA ASP A 11 -0.11 18.82 5.50
C ASP A 11 1.05 19.36 6.36
N ASP A 12 1.12 18.95 7.63
CA ASP A 12 2.14 19.37 8.59
C ASP A 12 3.46 18.58 8.48
N ILE A 13 3.49 17.52 7.67
CA ILE A 13 4.65 16.62 7.54
C ILE A 13 5.58 17.07 6.41
N GLN A 14 6.85 17.22 6.74
CA GLN A 14 7.91 17.51 5.76
C GLN A 14 8.06 16.37 4.75
N ASP A 15 8.33 16.71 3.49
CA ASP A 15 8.38 15.73 2.39
C ASP A 15 9.40 14.62 2.62
N ASP A 16 10.55 14.90 3.22
CA ASP A 16 11.58 13.88 3.45
C ASP A 16 11.20 12.91 4.57
N LYS A 17 10.46 13.40 5.59
CA LYS A 17 9.86 12.52 6.60
C LYS A 17 8.80 11.62 5.96
N PHE A 18 7.95 12.18 5.10
CA PHE A 18 6.95 11.41 4.39
C PHE A 18 7.56 10.36 3.47
N LYS A 19 8.60 10.70 2.69
CA LYS A 19 9.33 9.74 1.85
C LYS A 19 9.93 8.60 2.68
N SER A 20 10.53 8.93 3.82
CA SER A 20 11.10 7.92 4.72
C SER A 20 10.01 7.00 5.30
N ALA A 21 8.92 7.57 5.79
CA ALA A 21 7.79 6.80 6.31
C ALA A 21 7.14 5.94 5.22
N PHE A 22 6.99 6.45 4.00
CA PHE A 22 6.50 5.69 2.86
C PHE A 22 7.42 4.50 2.52
N ALA A 23 8.74 4.67 2.55
CA ALA A 23 9.67 3.56 2.36
C ALA A 23 9.54 2.49 3.46
N CYS A 24 9.35 2.91 4.71
CA CYS A 24 9.05 1.99 5.82
C CYS A 24 7.73 1.25 5.61
N LEU A 25 6.68 1.96 5.19
CA LEU A 25 5.38 1.38 4.87
C LEU A 25 5.48 0.33 3.75
N VAL A 26 6.16 0.64 2.66
CA VAL A 26 6.37 -0.30 1.55
C VAL A 26 7.10 -1.56 2.03
N THR A 27 8.12 -1.41 2.87
CA THR A 27 8.86 -2.54 3.45
C THR A 27 7.97 -3.39 4.36
N SER A 28 7.16 -2.74 5.20
CA SER A 28 6.20 -3.42 6.07
C SER A 28 5.17 -4.22 5.25
N ILE A 29 4.59 -3.62 4.22
CA ILE A 29 3.63 -4.29 3.33
C ILE A 29 4.28 -5.48 2.61
N LYS A 30 5.51 -5.32 2.10
CA LYS A 30 6.26 -6.43 1.50
C LYS A 30 6.47 -7.57 2.50
N SER A 31 6.76 -7.27 3.76
CA SER A 31 6.90 -8.29 4.80
C SER A 31 5.58 -9.00 5.10
N VAL A 32 4.46 -8.29 5.11
CA VAL A 32 3.11 -8.87 5.33
C VAL A 32 2.75 -9.89 4.24
N PHE A 33 3.21 -9.64 3.01
CA PHE A 33 2.97 -10.51 1.85
C PHE A 33 4.16 -11.42 1.52
N TYR A 34 5.17 -11.53 2.39
CA TYR A 34 6.39 -12.28 2.09
C TYR A 34 6.13 -13.75 1.71
N ASP A 35 5.22 -14.40 2.45
CA ASP A 35 4.84 -15.80 2.19
C ASP A 35 3.80 -15.96 1.06
N TYR A 36 3.43 -14.87 0.38
CA TYR A 36 2.46 -14.86 -0.71
C TYR A 36 3.19 -14.73 -2.04
N GLU A 37 3.75 -15.84 -2.54
CA GLU A 37 4.53 -15.90 -3.79
C GLU A 37 3.77 -15.36 -5.01
N GLN A 38 2.44 -15.37 -4.96
CA GLN A 38 1.55 -14.84 -6.00
C GLN A 38 1.31 -13.32 -5.94
N ILE A 39 1.80 -12.64 -4.89
CA ILE A 39 1.59 -11.20 -4.68
C ILE A 39 2.88 -10.46 -4.96
N GLN A 40 2.81 -9.53 -5.90
CA GLN A 40 3.85 -8.55 -6.16
C GLN A 40 3.42 -7.20 -5.60
N ILE A 41 4.36 -6.52 -4.91
CA ILE A 41 4.17 -5.17 -4.37
C ILE A 41 5.06 -4.20 -5.15
N ASP A 42 4.43 -3.40 -6.00
CA ASP A 42 5.06 -2.28 -6.69
C ASP A 42 4.72 -0.98 -5.95
N ALA A 43 5.67 -0.06 -5.84
CA ALA A 43 5.45 1.19 -5.15
C ALA A 43 6.12 2.34 -5.89
N ASN A 44 5.37 3.42 -6.09
CA ASN A 44 5.83 4.68 -6.64
C ASN A 44 5.10 5.80 -5.92
N LEU A 45 5.79 6.50 -5.02
CA LEU A 45 5.23 7.54 -4.15
C LEU A 45 4.28 8.49 -4.93
N PRO A 46 3.06 8.75 -4.45
CA PRO A 46 2.43 8.27 -3.21
C PRO A 46 1.69 6.91 -3.33
N TYR A 47 1.87 6.17 -4.42
CA TYR A 47 1.07 5.00 -4.75
C TYR A 47 1.74 3.66 -4.42
N ILE A 48 0.93 2.70 -3.98
CA ILE A 48 1.31 1.30 -3.75
C ILE A 48 0.34 0.41 -4.52
N ASP A 49 0.89 -0.44 -5.36
CA ASP A 49 0.18 -1.41 -6.18
C ASP A 49 0.39 -2.82 -5.62
N ILE A 50 -0.72 -3.46 -5.22
CA ILE A 50 -0.77 -4.87 -4.83
C ILE A 50 -1.27 -5.66 -6.04
N ILE A 51 -0.37 -6.43 -6.65
CA ILE A 51 -0.61 -7.14 -7.90
C ILE A 51 -0.68 -8.63 -7.61
N GLN A 52 -1.82 -9.24 -7.88
CA GLN A 52 -1.98 -10.69 -7.83
C GLN A 52 -1.71 -11.31 -9.20
N LEU A 53 -0.73 -12.21 -9.25
CA LEU A 53 -0.29 -12.94 -10.43
C LEU A 53 -1.32 -14.03 -10.83
N ALA A 54 -1.39 -14.34 -12.12
CA ALA A 54 -2.46 -15.16 -12.72
C ALA A 54 -2.47 -16.63 -12.26
N ASN A 55 -1.34 -17.15 -11.77
CA ASN A 55 -1.18 -18.56 -11.40
C ASN A 55 -1.41 -18.81 -9.89
N SER A 56 -2.24 -17.97 -9.26
CA SER A 56 -2.51 -18.10 -7.83
C SER A 56 -3.70 -19.01 -7.55
N ASP A 57 -3.47 -20.11 -6.84
CA ASP A 57 -4.55 -20.97 -6.34
C ASP A 57 -5.40 -20.27 -5.26
N LYS A 58 -4.87 -19.19 -4.67
CA LYS A 58 -5.55 -18.38 -3.64
C LYS A 58 -5.74 -16.95 -4.12
N ILE A 59 -6.98 -16.56 -4.36
CA ILE A 59 -7.33 -15.19 -4.73
C ILE A 59 -7.56 -14.39 -3.45
N LEU A 60 -6.71 -13.38 -3.21
CA LEU A 60 -6.93 -12.43 -2.13
C LEU A 60 -7.88 -11.36 -2.61
N SER A 61 -9.00 -11.23 -1.92
CA SER A 61 -9.91 -10.10 -2.12
C SER A 61 -9.27 -8.78 -1.65
N LEU A 62 -9.80 -7.67 -2.16
CA LEU A 62 -9.43 -6.33 -1.72
C LEU A 62 -9.58 -6.16 -0.20
N GLU A 63 -10.65 -6.72 0.37
CA GLU A 63 -10.91 -6.64 1.81
C GLU A 63 -9.82 -7.36 2.62
N GLU A 64 -9.37 -8.52 2.17
CA GLU A 64 -8.27 -9.24 2.80
C GLU A 64 -6.95 -8.48 2.69
N CYS A 65 -6.66 -7.91 1.52
CA CYS A 65 -5.50 -7.04 1.34
C CYS A 65 -5.53 -5.86 2.32
N ARG A 66 -6.68 -5.19 2.46
CA ARG A 66 -6.88 -4.08 3.42
C ARG A 66 -6.66 -4.51 4.86
N LYS A 67 -7.22 -5.66 5.27
CA LYS A 67 -7.03 -6.19 6.63
C LYS A 67 -5.57 -6.48 6.94
N LYS A 68 -4.85 -7.04 5.97
CA LYS A 68 -3.44 -7.39 6.09
C LYS A 68 -2.53 -6.18 6.25
N ILE A 69 -2.72 -5.15 5.43
CA ILE A 69 -1.88 -3.95 5.47
C ILE A 69 -2.28 -2.96 6.57
N LYS A 70 -3.42 -3.15 7.24
CA LYS A 70 -3.90 -2.25 8.30
C LYS A 70 -2.86 -2.05 9.40
N GLY A 71 -2.19 -3.13 9.82
CA GLY A 71 -1.12 -3.06 10.84
C GLY A 71 0.16 -2.35 10.37
N SER A 72 0.33 -2.11 9.07
CA SER A 72 1.47 -1.36 8.53
C SER A 72 1.27 0.15 8.62
N ILE A 73 0.05 0.60 8.91
CA ILE A 73 -0.36 2.02 8.79
C ILE A 73 -0.97 2.56 10.07
N THR A 74 -1.43 1.68 10.97
CA THR A 74 -1.93 2.04 12.29
C THR A 74 -1.05 1.47 13.38
N ASP A 75 -1.06 2.11 14.54
CA ASP A 75 -0.52 1.54 15.77
C ASP A 75 -1.45 0.47 16.37
N VAL A 76 -1.11 0.02 17.57
CA VAL A 76 -1.83 -1.01 18.34
C VAL A 76 -3.24 -0.57 18.77
N ASP A 77 -3.47 0.74 18.89
CA ASP A 77 -4.76 1.34 19.25
C ASP A 77 -5.62 1.63 18.01
N GLY A 78 -5.08 1.37 16.80
CA GLY A 78 -5.76 1.61 15.53
C GLY A 78 -5.67 3.06 15.04
N ILE A 79 -4.78 3.86 15.62
CA ILE A 79 -4.52 5.25 15.22
C ILE A 79 -3.57 5.24 14.02
N ILE A 80 -3.87 6.00 12.97
CA ILE A 80 -3.02 6.12 11.78
C ILE A 80 -1.72 6.84 12.18
N TYR A 81 -0.58 6.34 11.72
CA TYR A 81 0.70 7.00 11.96
C TYR A 81 0.68 8.46 11.44
N PRO A 82 1.26 9.42 12.18
CA PRO A 82 1.11 10.85 11.91
C PRO A 82 1.67 11.29 10.55
N GLU A 83 2.55 10.49 9.94
CA GLU A 83 3.07 10.73 8.59
C GLU A 83 2.02 10.52 7.49
N PHE A 84 0.90 9.86 7.81
CA PHE A 84 -0.17 9.51 6.88
C PHE A 84 -1.51 10.12 7.33
N LYS A 85 -2.15 10.88 6.45
CA LYS A 85 -3.49 11.45 6.68
C LYS A 85 -4.58 10.40 6.46
N LYS A 86 -4.47 9.63 5.38
CA LYS A 86 -5.39 8.54 5.01
C LYS A 86 -4.82 7.70 3.87
N ILE A 87 -5.44 6.55 3.63
CA ILE A 87 -5.21 5.72 2.44
C ILE A 87 -6.50 5.65 1.65
N VAL A 88 -6.41 5.91 0.35
CA VAL A 88 -7.54 5.82 -0.56
C VAL A 88 -7.24 4.78 -1.64
N GLU A 89 -8.25 4.02 -2.02
CA GLU A 89 -8.13 3.16 -3.19
C GLU A 89 -8.15 4.02 -4.45
N CYS A 90 -7.18 3.79 -5.33
CA CYS A 90 -7.17 4.50 -6.60
C CYS A 90 -8.33 4.00 -7.47
N LEU A 91 -9.03 4.92 -8.12
CA LEU A 91 -9.92 4.55 -9.20
C LEU A 91 -9.11 3.86 -10.32
N PRO A 92 -9.71 2.92 -11.08
CA PRO A 92 -9.03 2.16 -12.15
C PRO A 92 -8.39 3.01 -13.26
N SER A 93 -8.57 4.33 -13.22
CA SER A 93 -7.98 5.34 -14.10
C SER A 93 -6.51 5.65 -13.85
N HIS A 94 -5.85 5.08 -12.82
CA HIS A 94 -4.38 5.07 -12.70
C HIS A 94 -3.73 4.12 -13.73
N LYS A 95 -4.12 4.27 -15.00
CA LYS A 95 -3.30 3.81 -16.11
C LYS A 95 -2.16 4.80 -16.24
N ASN A 96 -0.97 4.37 -15.85
CA ASN A 96 0.25 4.97 -16.36
C ASN A 96 0.12 5.09 -17.88
N LYS A 97 0.00 6.33 -18.37
CA LYS A 97 0.42 6.69 -19.72
C LYS A 97 1.95 6.61 -19.73
N ASN A 98 2.51 5.41 -19.78
CA ASN A 98 3.89 5.24 -20.19
C ASN A 98 3.86 4.69 -21.61
N ASN A 99 3.89 5.66 -22.53
CA ASN A 99 4.28 5.53 -23.91
C ASN A 99 5.81 5.32 -23.97
#